data_AF-A0A7S3M585-F1
#
_entry.id   AF-A0A7S3M585-F1
#
_cell.length_a   1.000
_cell.length_b   1.000
_cell.length_c   1.000
_cell.angle_alpha   90.00
_cell.angle_beta   90.00
_cell.angle_gamma   90.00
#
_symmetry.space_group_name_H-M   'P 1'
#
loop_
_entity.id
_entity.type
_entity.pdbx_description
1 polymer ?
#
loop_
_entity_poly.entity_id
_entity_poly.type
_entity_poly.pdbx_seq_one_letter_code
_entity_poly.pdbx_strand_id
1 'polypeptide(L)'
;GDMQSAEQRFAAALTANYDALARYFPELARVKELARLCLVYRIVASALQSATDAVNNSDTRRAHFVEIVNSLSDQLRGSVPYFSEAKVTARYEEVLRDNHVEAHKVSWTEQNKVKNQIRDNLRDNDQKQRAALVTNLCEVLPGESAALSGLVSAWYGDFSARSVSNFANGLLELEQKRNRCVIRGMSQFGVSLPCDAAVELLAPNAQQFC
;
A
#
# COMPACT_ATOMS: atom_id res chain seq x y z
N GLY A 1 21.76 24.28 -30.19
CA GLY A 1 22.97 23.91 -30.94
C GLY A 1 23.75 22.98 -30.06
N ASP A 2 23.51 21.68 -30.22
CA ASP A 2 24.11 20.66 -29.34
C ASP A 2 25.50 20.32 -29.84
N MET A 3 26.52 20.95 -29.26
CA MET A 3 27.89 20.45 -29.37
C MET A 3 28.04 19.25 -28.43
N GLN A 4 27.55 18.08 -28.87
CA GLN A 4 27.94 16.82 -28.22
C GLN A 4 29.45 16.61 -28.41
N SER A 5 30.15 16.29 -27.32
CA SER A 5 31.59 16.03 -27.35
C SER A 5 31.92 14.85 -28.27
N ALA A 6 33.18 14.76 -28.69
CA ALA A 6 33.63 13.62 -29.49
C ALA A 6 33.40 12.29 -28.74
N GLU A 7 33.55 12.27 -27.41
CA GLU A 7 33.25 11.08 -26.60
C GLU A 7 31.75 10.74 -26.61
N GLN A 8 30.86 11.73 -26.54
CA GLN A 8 29.41 11.49 -26.58
C GLN A 8 28.96 10.91 -27.92
N ARG A 9 29.51 11.42 -29.03
CA ARG A 9 29.24 10.88 -30.37
C ARG A 9 29.78 9.46 -30.54
N PHE A 10 30.98 9.20 -30.02
CA PHE A 10 31.56 7.87 -30.01
C PHE A 10 30.73 6.89 -29.17
N ALA A 11 30.34 7.27 -27.95
CA ALA A 11 29.53 6.45 -27.07
C ALA A 11 28.15 6.14 -27.68
N ALA A 12 27.50 7.13 -28.30
CA ALA A 12 26.23 6.94 -28.99
C ALA A 12 26.37 5.98 -30.19
N ALA A 13 27.40 6.16 -31.03
CA ALA A 13 27.65 5.29 -32.17
C ALA A 13 28.02 3.86 -31.75
N LEU A 14 28.80 3.70 -30.68
CA LEU A 14 29.15 2.41 -30.09
C LEU A 14 27.91 1.69 -29.54
N THR A 15 27.03 2.42 -28.84
CA THR A 15 25.81 1.86 -28.27
C THR A 15 24.81 1.45 -29.36
N ALA A 16 24.66 2.27 -30.41
CA ALA A 16 23.76 1.99 -31.52
C ALA A 16 24.19 0.76 -32.35
N ASN A 17 25.51 0.53 -32.47
CA ASN A 17 26.07 -0.59 -33.24
C ASN A 17 26.51 -1.78 -32.37
N TYR A 18 26.19 -1.76 -31.08
CA TYR A 18 26.72 -2.72 -30.11
C TYR A 18 26.37 -4.17 -30.46
N ASP A 19 25.14 -4.42 -30.90
CA ASP A 19 24.68 -5.78 -31.26
C ASP A 19 25.30 -6.28 -32.58
N ALA A 20 25.69 -5.37 -33.47
CA ALA A 20 26.44 -5.71 -34.68
C ALA A 20 27.91 -6.03 -34.35
N LEU A 21 28.52 -5.26 -33.43
CA LEU A 21 29.87 -5.51 -32.93
C LEU A 21 29.97 -6.79 -32.10
N ALA A 22 28.93 -7.12 -31.34
CA ALA A 22 28.82 -8.34 -30.55
C ALA A 22 28.90 -9.63 -31.37
N ARG A 23 28.58 -9.59 -32.68
CA ARG A 23 28.75 -10.74 -33.59
C ARG A 23 30.21 -11.06 -33.90
N TYR A 24 31.07 -10.05 -33.87
CA TYR A 24 32.51 -10.19 -34.16
C TYR A 24 33.34 -10.29 -32.88
N PHE A 25 32.86 -9.71 -31.79
CA PHE A 25 33.49 -9.71 -30.47
C PHE A 25 32.51 -10.26 -29.43
N PRO A 26 32.43 -11.59 -29.24
CA PRO A 26 31.51 -12.20 -28.28
C PRO A 26 31.74 -11.75 -26.83
N GLU A 27 32.93 -11.23 -26.52
CA GLU A 27 33.26 -10.59 -25.25
C GLU A 27 32.42 -9.33 -24.99
N LEU A 28 32.09 -8.53 -26.02
CA LEU A 28 31.19 -7.38 -25.87
C LEU A 28 29.78 -7.83 -25.48
N ALA A 29 29.28 -8.92 -26.07
CA ALA A 29 27.99 -9.50 -25.68
C ALA A 29 27.99 -9.88 -24.19
N ARG A 30 29.07 -10.50 -23.71
CA ARG A 30 29.24 -10.87 -22.30
C ARG A 30 29.29 -9.64 -21.38
N VAL A 31 29.95 -8.56 -21.79
CA VAL A 31 30.00 -7.31 -21.00
C VAL A 31 28.62 -6.67 -20.87
N LYS A 32 27.81 -6.67 -21.94
CA LYS A 32 26.42 -6.17 -21.89
C LYS A 32 25.54 -6.99 -20.95
N GLU A 33 25.65 -8.31 -21.00
CA GLU A 33 24.93 -9.18 -20.05
C GLU A 33 25.43 -9.00 -18.62
N LEU A 34 26.74 -8.85 -18.42
CA LEU A 34 27.30 -8.55 -17.10
C LEU A 34 26.77 -7.22 -16.56
N ALA A 35 26.71 -6.18 -17.40
CA ALA A 35 26.16 -4.87 -17.03
C ALA A 35 24.66 -4.95 -16.66
N ARG A 36 23.87 -5.74 -17.39
CA ARG A 36 22.47 -6.03 -17.07
C ARG A 36 22.35 -6.73 -15.72
N LEU A 37 23.17 -7.75 -15.48
CA LEU A 37 23.20 -8.48 -14.19
C LEU A 37 23.62 -7.56 -13.04
N CYS A 38 24.60 -6.67 -13.24
CA CYS A 38 24.98 -5.67 -12.25
C CYS A 38 23.83 -4.69 -11.94
N LEU A 39 23.08 -4.24 -12.97
CA LEU A 39 21.91 -3.38 -12.77
C LEU A 39 20.84 -4.11 -11.94
N VAL A 40 20.51 -5.35 -12.31
CA VAL A 40 19.55 -6.19 -11.57
C VAL A 40 20.01 -6.36 -10.13
N TYR A 41 21.29 -6.68 -9.91
CA TYR A 41 21.86 -6.81 -8.57
C TYR A 41 21.69 -5.54 -7.74
N ARG A 42 21.96 -4.35 -8.31
CA ARG A 42 21.78 -3.07 -7.61
C ARG A 42 20.32 -2.81 -7.23
N ILE A 43 19.38 -3.11 -8.13
CA ILE A 43 17.94 -2.98 -7.84
C ILE A 43 17.56 -3.89 -6.68
N VAL A 44 18.00 -5.16 -6.71
CA VAL A 44 17.69 -6.14 -5.66
C VAL A 44 18.35 -5.76 -4.33
N ALA A 45 19.61 -5.32 -4.34
CA ALA A 45 20.32 -4.86 -3.16
C ALA A 45 19.66 -3.61 -2.53
N SER A 46 19.21 -2.66 -3.37
CA SER A 46 18.46 -1.49 -2.91
C SER A 46 17.12 -1.90 -2.27
N ALA A 47 16.40 -2.82 -2.88
CA ALA A 47 15.14 -3.32 -2.34
C ALA A 47 15.34 -4.07 -1.00
N LEU A 48 16.43 -4.83 -0.87
CA LEU A 48 16.81 -5.50 0.38
C LEU A 48 17.12 -4.48 1.48
N GLN A 49 17.88 -3.43 1.16
CA GLN A 49 18.20 -2.33 2.09
C GLN A 49 16.92 -1.65 2.56
N SER A 50 16.04 -1.25 1.63
CA SER A 50 14.75 -0.62 1.98
C SER A 50 13.87 -1.52 2.85
N ALA A 51 13.80 -2.83 2.57
CA ALA A 51 13.06 -3.77 3.38
C ALA A 51 13.65 -3.91 4.79
N THR A 52 14.98 -3.88 4.92
CA THR A 52 15.70 -3.94 6.19
C THR A 52 15.46 -2.67 7.01
N ASP A 53 15.61 -1.50 6.40
CA ASP A 53 15.36 -0.20 7.04
C ASP A 53 13.92 -0.08 7.53
N ALA A 54 12.96 -0.57 6.74
CA ALA A 54 11.55 -0.56 7.12
C ALA A 54 11.24 -1.46 8.33
N VAL A 55 11.97 -2.57 8.50
CA VAL A 55 11.84 -3.43 9.69
C VAL A 55 12.50 -2.77 10.91
N ASN A 56 13.64 -2.13 10.73
CA ASN A 56 14.41 -1.52 11.82
C ASN A 56 13.81 -0.20 12.31
N ASN A 57 13.14 0.56 11.45
CA ASN A 57 12.51 1.85 11.78
C ASN A 57 11.01 1.71 12.10
N SER A 58 10.64 0.68 12.87
CA SER A 58 9.25 0.32 13.15
C SER A 58 8.45 1.43 13.86
N ASP A 59 9.08 2.20 14.75
CA ASP A 59 8.39 3.27 15.49
C ASP A 59 7.99 4.44 14.59
N THR A 60 8.86 4.86 13.67
CA THR A 60 8.55 5.91 12.68
C THR A 60 7.44 5.45 11.74
N ARG A 61 7.49 4.19 11.28
CA ARG A 61 6.43 3.61 10.44
C ARG A 61 5.10 3.52 11.19
N ARG A 62 5.13 3.15 12.46
CA ARG A 62 3.94 3.11 13.33
C ARG A 62 3.30 4.49 13.45
N ALA A 63 4.10 5.53 13.73
CA ALA A 63 3.61 6.90 13.82
C ALA A 63 2.92 7.34 12.51
N HIS A 64 3.54 7.05 11.37
CA HIS A 64 2.97 7.34 10.07
C HIS A 64 1.64 6.61 9.81
N PHE A 65 1.53 5.33 10.18
CA PHE A 65 0.25 4.61 10.06
C PHE A 65 -0.82 5.17 10.99
N VAL A 66 -0.47 5.60 12.21
CA VAL A 66 -1.42 6.27 13.12
C VAL A 66 -1.96 7.56 12.48
N GLU A 67 -1.12 8.36 11.83
CA GLU A 67 -1.55 9.56 11.11
C GLU A 67 -2.52 9.25 9.97
N ILE A 68 -2.20 8.25 9.14
CA ILE A 68 -3.07 7.82 8.03
C ILE A 68 -4.43 7.36 8.57
N VAL A 69 -4.45 6.52 9.60
CA VAL A 69 -5.68 5.94 10.15
C VAL A 69 -6.52 7.02 10.86
N ASN A 70 -5.89 7.99 11.53
CA ASN A 70 -6.60 9.14 12.07
C ASN A 70 -7.25 9.97 10.96
N SER A 71 -6.50 10.28 9.90
CA SER A 71 -7.03 11.03 8.75
C SER A 71 -8.23 10.31 8.10
N LEU A 72 -8.12 8.99 7.90
CA LEU A 72 -9.22 8.17 7.39
C LEU A 72 -10.41 8.16 8.36
N SER A 73 -10.15 8.04 9.67
CA SER A 73 -11.20 8.06 10.69
C SER A 73 -11.98 9.37 10.66
N ASP A 74 -11.29 10.50 10.52
CA ASP A 74 -11.92 11.82 10.46
C ASP A 74 -12.74 12.01 9.18
N GLN A 75 -12.26 11.50 8.03
CA GLN A 75 -13.02 11.53 6.76
C GLN A 75 -14.29 10.65 6.79
N LEU A 76 -14.23 9.52 7.50
CA LEU A 76 -15.36 8.60 7.66
C LEU A 76 -16.30 9.00 8.80
N ARG A 77 -15.87 9.92 9.67
CA ARG A 77 -16.68 10.42 10.79
C ARG A 77 -17.82 11.26 10.24
N GLY A 78 -19.03 10.71 10.30
CA GLY A 78 -20.27 11.41 9.91
C GLY A 78 -20.74 11.18 8.47
N SER A 79 -19.89 10.67 7.57
CA SER A 79 -20.24 10.41 6.16
C SER A 79 -20.83 9.01 5.92
N VAL A 80 -20.62 8.10 6.87
CA VAL A 80 -20.95 6.68 6.72
C VAL A 80 -22.19 6.34 7.57
N PRO A 81 -23.28 5.77 7.01
CA PRO A 81 -24.26 5.08 7.82
C PRO A 81 -23.55 3.99 8.62
N TYR A 82 -23.46 4.18 9.93
CA TYR A 82 -23.31 3.05 10.86
C TYR A 82 -24.69 2.51 11.21
N PHE A 83 -24.85 1.21 11.20
CA PHE A 83 -25.98 0.57 11.85
C PHE A 83 -26.01 0.98 13.34
N SER A 84 -27.08 1.66 13.74
CA SER A 84 -27.38 1.92 15.15
C SER A 84 -28.89 2.02 15.33
N GLU A 85 -29.40 1.60 16.49
CA GLU A 85 -30.83 1.71 16.80
C GLU A 85 -31.30 3.18 16.81
N ALA A 86 -30.41 4.11 17.15
CA ALA A 86 -30.68 5.55 17.03
C ALA A 86 -30.93 5.97 15.57
N LYS A 87 -30.12 5.48 14.62
CA LYS A 87 -30.32 5.74 13.18
C LYS A 87 -31.54 5.03 12.61
N VAL A 88 -31.84 3.82 13.08
CA VAL A 88 -33.07 3.11 12.73
C VAL A 88 -34.29 3.92 13.15
N THR A 89 -34.27 4.45 14.38
CA THR A 89 -35.36 5.28 14.92
C THR A 89 -35.49 6.59 14.15
N ALA A 90 -34.39 7.30 13.93
CA ALA A 90 -34.38 8.55 13.16
C ALA A 90 -34.92 8.36 11.73
N ARG A 91 -34.51 7.29 11.05
CA ARG A 91 -34.99 6.99 9.69
C ARG A 91 -36.45 6.56 9.68
N TYR A 92 -36.91 5.86 10.72
CA TYR A 92 -38.32 5.50 10.88
C TYR A 92 -39.19 6.75 11.08
N GLU A 93 -38.76 7.70 11.90
CA GLU A 93 -39.44 8.99 12.08
C GLU A 93 -39.47 9.83 10.80
N GLU A 94 -38.40 9.78 9.99
CA GLU A 94 -38.34 10.42 8.68
C GLU A 94 -39.37 9.80 7.72
N VAL A 95 -39.46 8.46 7.66
CA VAL A 95 -40.48 7.76 6.85
C VAL A 95 -41.89 8.16 7.27
N LEU A 96 -42.17 8.26 8.57
CA LEU A 96 -43.47 8.72 9.06
C LEU A 96 -43.78 10.15 8.62
N ARG A 97 -42.78 11.05 8.73
CA ARG A 97 -42.90 12.45 8.33
C ARG A 97 -43.14 12.60 6.83
N ASP A 98 -42.38 11.89 6.01
CA ASP A 98 -42.47 11.91 4.55
C ASP A 98 -43.83 11.42 4.04
N ASN A 99 -44.47 10.52 4.80
CA ASN A 99 -45.79 9.98 4.48
C ASN A 99 -46.94 10.70 5.22
N HIS A 100 -46.66 11.75 5.98
CA HIS A 100 -47.64 12.47 6.81
C HIS A 100 -48.43 11.57 7.78
N VAL A 101 -47.78 10.53 8.32
CA VAL A 101 -48.38 9.57 9.26
C VAL A 101 -47.89 9.85 10.68
N GLU A 102 -48.81 9.95 11.64
CA GLU A 102 -48.46 10.06 13.05
C GLU A 102 -48.13 8.68 13.64
N ALA A 103 -47.05 8.59 14.43
CA ALA A 103 -46.54 7.32 14.95
C ALA A 103 -47.57 6.47 15.71
N HIS A 104 -48.49 7.12 16.44
CA HIS A 104 -49.52 6.44 17.23
C HIS A 104 -50.64 5.82 16.38
N LYS A 105 -50.74 6.19 15.09
CA LYS A 105 -51.71 5.63 14.14
C LYS A 105 -51.21 4.35 13.45
N VAL A 106 -49.94 4.01 13.64
CA VAL A 106 -49.33 2.82 13.04
C VAL A 106 -49.35 1.67 14.04
N SER A 107 -49.92 0.53 13.64
CA SER A 107 -49.93 -0.68 14.47
C SER A 107 -48.52 -1.16 14.79
N TRP A 108 -48.30 -1.68 16.00
CA TRP A 108 -46.98 -2.16 16.46
C TRP A 108 -46.31 -3.13 15.47
N THR A 109 -47.09 -4.02 14.86
CA THR A 109 -46.60 -4.99 13.87
C THR A 109 -46.02 -4.29 12.63
N GLU A 110 -46.71 -3.28 12.11
CA GLU A 110 -46.22 -2.49 10.96
C GLU A 110 -45.01 -1.62 11.35
N GLN A 111 -45.00 -1.04 12.57
CA GLN A 111 -43.81 -0.31 13.04
C GLN A 111 -42.57 -1.21 13.04
N ASN A 112 -42.70 -2.43 13.55
CA ASN A 112 -41.60 -3.39 13.60
C ASN A 112 -41.17 -3.87 12.21
N LYS A 113 -42.12 -4.09 11.31
CA LYS A 113 -41.83 -4.48 9.93
C LYS A 113 -40.98 -3.41 9.23
N VAL A 114 -41.39 -2.14 9.32
CA VAL A 114 -40.63 -1.02 8.72
C VAL A 114 -39.28 -0.86 9.40
N LYS A 115 -39.21 -0.92 10.74
CA LYS A 115 -37.93 -0.85 11.46
C LYS A 115 -36.99 -2.00 11.08
N ASN A 116 -37.50 -3.22 10.91
CA ASN A 116 -36.69 -4.36 10.46
C ASN A 116 -36.15 -4.13 9.04
N GLN A 117 -36.97 -3.65 8.10
CA GLN A 117 -36.50 -3.28 6.77
C GLN A 117 -35.41 -2.20 6.81
N ILE A 118 -35.56 -1.20 7.69
CA ILE A 118 -34.53 -0.17 7.90
C ILE A 118 -33.25 -0.78 8.47
N ARG A 119 -33.35 -1.70 9.44
CA ARG A 119 -32.20 -2.43 10.01
C ARG A 119 -31.45 -3.19 8.93
N ASP A 120 -32.17 -3.95 8.11
CA ASP A 120 -31.58 -4.75 7.04
C ASP A 120 -30.88 -3.86 6.01
N ASN A 121 -31.54 -2.79 5.56
CA ASN A 121 -30.96 -1.82 4.62
C ASN A 121 -29.70 -1.14 5.18
N LEU A 122 -29.70 -0.73 6.46
CA LEU A 122 -28.53 -0.13 7.09
C LEU A 122 -27.38 -1.13 7.21
N ARG A 123 -27.66 -2.37 7.64
CA ARG A 123 -26.65 -3.44 7.73
C ARG A 123 -26.02 -3.76 6.38
N ASP A 124 -26.84 -3.86 5.34
CA ASP A 124 -26.37 -4.11 3.98
C ASP A 124 -25.49 -2.96 3.45
N ASN A 125 -25.86 -1.71 3.76
CA ASN A 125 -25.07 -0.55 3.37
C ASN A 125 -23.73 -0.48 4.12
N ASP A 126 -23.73 -0.72 5.43
CA ASP A 126 -22.50 -0.83 6.23
C ASP A 126 -21.57 -1.91 5.65
N GLN A 127 -22.12 -3.08 5.30
CA GLN A 127 -21.33 -4.18 4.75
C GLN A 127 -20.74 -3.83 3.39
N LYS A 128 -21.51 -3.20 2.49
CA LYS A 128 -21.02 -2.73 1.18
C LYS A 128 -19.92 -1.69 1.33
N GLN A 129 -20.10 -0.72 2.24
CA GLN A 129 -19.10 0.32 2.47
C GLN A 129 -17.82 -0.23 3.10
N ARG A 130 -17.93 -1.15 4.06
CA ARG A 130 -16.78 -1.88 4.62
C ARG A 130 -16.02 -2.63 3.51
N ALA A 131 -16.73 -3.36 2.64
CA ALA A 131 -16.11 -4.10 1.55
C ALA A 131 -15.40 -3.18 0.54
N ALA A 132 -16.03 -2.05 0.17
CA ALA A 132 -15.42 -1.04 -0.69
C ALA A 132 -14.17 -0.42 -0.04
N LEU A 133 -14.23 -0.12 1.26
CA LEU A 133 -13.10 0.40 2.01
C LEU A 133 -11.94 -0.58 2.04
N VAL A 134 -12.19 -1.87 2.31
CA VAL A 134 -11.16 -2.92 2.22
C VAL A 134 -10.53 -2.95 0.83
N THR A 135 -11.34 -2.92 -0.22
CA THR A 135 -10.86 -2.95 -1.61
C THR A 135 -9.94 -1.76 -1.90
N ASN A 136 -10.36 -0.54 -1.59
CA ASN A 136 -9.57 0.67 -1.80
C ASN A 136 -8.28 0.67 -0.96
N LEU A 137 -8.35 0.19 0.29
CA LEU A 137 -7.18 0.11 1.15
C LEU A 137 -6.17 -0.95 0.68
N CYS A 138 -6.61 -2.03 0.03
CA CYS A 138 -5.69 -3.02 -0.56
C CYS A 138 -4.81 -2.44 -1.68
N GLU A 139 -5.25 -1.38 -2.34
CA GLU A 139 -4.46 -0.73 -3.40
C GLU A 139 -3.30 0.10 -2.83
N VAL A 140 -3.45 0.61 -1.61
CA VAL A 140 -2.54 1.61 -1.02
C VAL A 140 -1.76 1.07 0.18
N LEU A 141 -2.34 0.15 0.94
CA LEU A 141 -1.77 -0.36 2.18
C LEU A 141 -1.15 -1.75 2.00
N PRO A 142 -0.10 -2.07 2.76
CA PRO A 142 0.52 -3.39 2.73
C PRO A 142 -0.42 -4.44 3.33
N GLY A 143 -0.76 -5.47 2.55
CA GLY A 143 -1.48 -6.64 3.07
C GLY A 143 -2.32 -7.36 2.04
N GLU A 144 -2.67 -8.60 2.33
CA GLU A 144 -3.70 -9.33 1.60
C GLU A 144 -5.09 -8.85 2.04
N SER A 145 -6.06 -8.90 1.11
CA SER A 145 -7.42 -8.45 1.35
C SER A 145 -8.07 -9.07 2.58
N ALA A 146 -7.83 -10.36 2.85
CA ALA A 146 -8.36 -11.04 4.02
C ALA A 146 -7.83 -10.44 5.35
N ALA A 147 -6.53 -10.11 5.40
CA ALA A 147 -5.93 -9.53 6.59
C ALA A 147 -6.41 -8.10 6.84
N LEU A 148 -6.48 -7.29 5.77
CA LEU A 148 -7.02 -5.93 5.83
C LEU A 148 -8.50 -5.93 6.21
N SER A 149 -9.29 -6.90 5.72
CA SER A 149 -10.70 -7.05 6.11
C SER A 149 -10.87 -7.28 7.61
N GLY A 150 -9.99 -8.06 8.23
CA GLY A 150 -9.99 -8.27 9.68
C GLY A 150 -9.71 -6.97 10.45
N LEU A 151 -8.68 -6.22 10.03
CA LEU A 151 -8.33 -4.94 10.64
C LEU A 151 -9.45 -3.91 10.47
N VAL A 152 -10.01 -3.78 9.26
CA VAL A 152 -11.10 -2.85 8.97
C VAL A 152 -12.34 -3.21 9.78
N SER A 153 -12.66 -4.49 9.94
CA SER A 153 -13.83 -4.89 10.73
C SER A 153 -13.70 -4.55 12.20
N ALA A 154 -12.49 -4.60 12.77
CA ALA A 154 -12.21 -4.23 14.15
C ALA A 154 -12.16 -2.70 14.37
N TRP A 155 -11.83 -1.95 13.32
CA TRP A 155 -11.71 -0.50 13.38
C TRP A 155 -13.00 0.26 13.03
N TYR A 156 -13.73 -0.26 12.05
CA TYR A 156 -14.91 0.38 11.48
C TYR A 156 -16.04 0.48 12.50
N GLY A 157 -16.44 1.73 12.79
CA GLY A 157 -17.53 2.04 13.71
C GLY A 157 -17.11 2.23 15.17
N ASP A 158 -15.87 1.91 15.55
CA ASP A 158 -15.34 2.17 16.90
C ASP A 158 -14.54 3.49 16.94
N PHE A 159 -13.68 3.77 15.94
CA PHE A 159 -12.85 5.00 15.80
C PHE A 159 -12.19 5.57 17.07
N SER A 160 -12.16 4.82 18.17
CA SER A 160 -11.50 5.21 19.39
C SER A 160 -9.99 5.24 19.18
N ALA A 161 -9.27 6.00 20.01
CA ALA A 161 -7.81 6.02 19.98
C ALA A 161 -7.20 4.61 20.09
N ARG A 162 -7.85 3.72 20.86
CA ARG A 162 -7.44 2.31 20.97
C ARG A 162 -7.63 1.57 19.64
N SER A 163 -8.79 1.74 19.01
CA SER A 163 -9.11 1.11 17.73
C SER A 163 -8.17 1.57 16.60
N VAL A 164 -7.88 2.86 16.53
CA VAL A 164 -6.87 3.45 15.62
C VAL A 164 -5.48 2.84 15.86
N SER A 165 -5.03 2.83 17.12
CA SER A 165 -3.71 2.28 17.48
C SER A 165 -3.61 0.79 17.11
N ASN A 166 -4.66 0.00 17.36
CA ASN A 166 -4.70 -1.42 16.99
C ASN A 166 -4.62 -1.62 15.47
N PHE A 167 -5.34 -0.81 14.70
CA PHE A 167 -5.29 -0.87 13.24
C PHE A 167 -3.89 -0.53 12.72
N ALA A 168 -3.28 0.55 13.22
CA ALA A 168 -1.94 0.96 12.85
C ALA A 168 -0.88 -0.10 13.20
N ASN A 169 -1.01 -0.74 14.37
CA ASN A 169 -0.15 -1.87 14.75
C ASN A 169 -0.34 -3.06 13.81
N GLY A 170 -1.58 -3.39 13.43
CA GLY A 170 -1.87 -4.44 12.46
C GLY A 170 -1.26 -4.17 11.09
N LEU A 171 -1.32 -2.93 10.59
CA LEU A 171 -0.65 -2.53 9.35
C LEU A 171 0.87 -2.69 9.44
N LEU A 172 1.47 -2.29 10.57
CA LEU A 172 2.89 -2.45 10.82
C LEU A 172 3.29 -3.93 10.80
N GLU A 173 2.50 -4.81 11.44
CA GLU A 173 2.75 -6.25 11.44
C GLU A 173 2.67 -6.85 10.03
N LEU A 174 1.70 -6.42 9.21
CA LEU A 174 1.57 -6.84 7.82
C LEU A 174 2.77 -6.38 6.97
N GLU A 175 3.18 -5.12 7.13
CA GLU A 175 4.36 -4.59 6.47
C GLU A 175 5.64 -5.35 6.87
N GLN A 176 5.84 -5.56 8.18
CA GLN A 176 7.00 -6.29 8.68
C GLN A 176 7.02 -7.73 8.20
N LYS A 177 5.87 -8.42 8.18
CA LYS A 177 5.75 -9.78 7.65
C LYS A 177 6.15 -9.82 6.17
N ARG A 178 5.64 -8.89 5.35
CA ARG A 178 6.02 -8.76 3.94
C ARG A 178 7.52 -8.52 3.78
N ASN A 179 8.08 -7.55 4.51
CA ASN A 179 9.48 -7.18 4.39
C ASN A 179 10.41 -8.32 4.86
N ARG A 180 10.05 -9.07 5.90
CA ARG A 180 10.79 -10.28 6.32
C ARG A 180 10.77 -11.38 5.25
N CYS A 181 9.64 -11.55 4.55
CA CYS A 181 9.58 -12.49 3.41
C CYS A 181 10.51 -12.05 2.28
N VAL A 182 10.55 -10.75 1.95
CA VAL A 182 11.48 -10.19 0.97
C VAL A 182 12.93 -10.43 1.38
N ILE A 183 13.30 -10.09 2.62
CA ILE A 183 14.64 -10.30 3.16
C ILE A 183 15.05 -11.78 3.07
N ARG A 184 14.17 -12.69 3.52
CA ARG A 184 14.43 -14.14 3.46
C ARG A 184 14.59 -14.62 2.02
N GLY A 185 13.71 -14.20 1.12
CA GLY A 185 13.79 -14.56 -0.29
C GLY A 185 15.10 -14.10 -0.91
N MET A 186 15.46 -12.83 -0.73
CA MET A 186 16.70 -12.26 -1.29
C MET A 186 17.97 -12.88 -0.69
N SER A 187 17.97 -13.20 0.61
CA SER A 187 19.10 -13.89 1.25
C SER A 187 19.33 -15.30 0.67
N GLN A 188 18.28 -16.00 0.23
CA GLN A 188 18.40 -17.32 -0.41
C GLN A 188 19.05 -17.24 -1.79
N PHE A 189 18.94 -16.10 -2.47
CA PHE A 189 19.61 -15.83 -3.74
C PHE A 189 21.05 -15.33 -3.59
N GLY A 190 21.61 -15.36 -2.37
CA GLY A 190 22.98 -14.90 -2.11
C GLY A 190 23.16 -13.38 -2.22
N VAL A 191 22.07 -12.61 -2.26
CA VAL A 191 22.11 -11.16 -2.22
C VAL A 191 22.39 -10.75 -0.78
N SER A 192 23.62 -10.35 -0.49
CA SER A 192 23.96 -9.64 0.74
C SER A 192 23.73 -8.15 0.55
N LEU A 193 23.34 -7.46 1.64
CA LEU A 193 23.48 -6.01 1.70
C LEU A 193 24.94 -5.69 1.37
N PRO A 194 25.21 -4.70 0.50
CA PRO A 194 26.55 -4.48 0.00
C PRO A 194 27.51 -4.28 1.18
N CYS A 195 28.49 -5.18 1.32
CA CYS A 195 29.81 -4.73 1.70
C CYS A 195 30.23 -3.72 0.63
N ASP A 196 30.71 -2.55 1.06
CA ASP A 196 31.17 -1.42 0.25
C ASP A 196 32.10 -1.77 -0.95
N ALA A 197 32.59 -3.00 -1.03
CA ALA A 197 33.45 -3.53 -2.08
C ALA A 197 32.87 -3.47 -3.52
N ALA A 198 31.54 -3.55 -3.71
CA ALA A 198 30.95 -3.46 -5.07
C ALA A 198 30.95 -2.03 -5.62
N VAL A 199 31.01 -1.03 -4.75
CA VAL A 199 31.18 0.39 -5.14
C VAL A 199 32.65 0.67 -5.45
N GLU A 200 33.59 0.07 -4.70
CA GLU A 200 35.03 0.20 -4.94
C GLU A 200 35.50 -0.45 -6.25
N LEU A 201 34.82 -1.47 -6.77
CA LEU A 201 35.19 -2.10 -8.05
C LEU A 201 34.78 -1.29 -9.30
N LEU A 202 33.92 -0.27 -9.14
CA LEU A 202 33.50 0.64 -10.22
C LEU A 202 33.95 2.10 -9.97
N ALA A 203 34.53 2.40 -8.81
CA ALA A 203 34.93 3.75 -8.41
C ALA A 203 36.33 4.24 -8.84
N PRO A 204 37.35 3.42 -9.20
CA PRO A 204 38.62 3.99 -9.60
C PRO A 204 38.54 4.23 -11.11
N ASN A 205 37.97 5.37 -11.51
CA ASN A 205 38.28 6.12 -12.75
C ASN A 205 37.42 7.39 -12.93
N ALA A 206 36.39 7.64 -12.12
CA ALA A 206 35.59 8.86 -12.23
C ALA A 206 36.29 10.14 -11.70
N GLN A 207 37.41 10.00 -10.98
CA GLN A 207 38.19 11.14 -10.44
C GLN A 207 39.49 11.44 -11.18
N GLN A 208 39.78 10.76 -12.31
CA GLN A 208 40.95 11.09 -13.15
C GLN A 208 40.61 11.97 -14.38
N PHE A 209 39.38 12.46 -14.49
CA PHE A 209 38.95 13.33 -15.59
C PHE A 209 38.20 14.59 -15.11
N CYS A 210 38.76 15.26 -14.10
CA CYS A 210 38.51 16.67 -13.83
C CYS A 210 39.84 17.42 -13.92
#